data_AF-A0A2S6H5A9-F1
#
_entry.id   AF-A0A2S6H5A9-F1
#
_cell.length_a   1.000
_cell.length_b   1.000
_cell.length_c   1.000
_cell.angle_alpha   90.00
_cell.angle_beta   90.00
_cell.angle_gamma   90.00
#
_symmetry.space_group_name_H-M   'P 1'
#
loop_
_entity.id
_entity.type
_entity.pdbx_description
1 polymer ?
#
loop_
_entity_poly.entity_id
_entity_poly.type
_entity_poly.pdbx_seq_one_letter_code
_entity_poly.pdbx_strand_id
1 'polypeptide(L)'
;MAITGGSDFGWLDVELNTSDLDRLELSVLSPAAIKRIQSRAINETTAWIKSRLLRELPSATGLPRKNLLGRVRQGMASANLNAIITGKVWLGIKPIDAMALKDEGAIDSGYMAGGFYFKGGFKAVTKSGHTGIFARKSKARLPIRRQNVRIDSFANEVVRRLIPQAEQQLSSRTQRLIGFELERATR
;
A
#
# COMPACT_ATOMS: atom_id res chain seq x y z
N MET A 1 -13.21 14.78 7.82
CA MET A 1 -12.04 14.24 7.08
C MET A 1 -12.35 12.82 6.67
N ALA A 2 -11.92 12.34 5.51
CA ALA A 2 -12.28 10.99 5.05
C ALA A 2 -11.09 10.28 4.42
N ILE A 3 -10.81 9.06 4.87
CA ILE A 3 -9.90 8.15 4.17
C ILE A 3 -10.74 7.05 3.55
N THR A 4 -10.87 7.09 2.23
CA THR A 4 -11.65 6.13 1.46
C THR A 4 -10.69 5.08 0.88
N GLY A 5 -10.88 3.84 1.32
CA GLY A 5 -10.12 2.69 0.81
C GLY A 5 -10.95 1.89 -0.18
N GLY A 6 -10.55 1.88 -1.45
CA GLY A 6 -11.05 0.88 -2.40
C GLY A 6 -10.41 -0.47 -2.09
N SER A 7 -10.93 -1.19 -1.08
CA SER A 7 -10.34 -2.46 -0.62
C SER A 7 -10.23 -3.52 -1.71
N ASP A 8 -10.96 -3.36 -2.81
CA ASP A 8 -10.98 -4.32 -3.91
C ASP A 8 -9.99 -3.98 -5.03
N PHE A 9 -9.42 -2.76 -5.03
CA PHE A 9 -8.60 -2.25 -6.16
C PHE A 9 -7.11 -2.03 -5.82
N GLY A 10 -6.70 -2.20 -4.56
CA GLY A 10 -5.30 -2.07 -4.17
C GLY A 10 -4.80 -0.63 -4.11
N TRP A 11 -5.65 0.31 -3.68
CA TRP A 11 -5.22 1.66 -3.32
C TRP A 11 -6.04 2.21 -2.16
N LEU A 12 -5.48 3.22 -1.51
CA LEU A 12 -6.11 3.98 -0.44
C LEU A 12 -6.01 5.47 -0.78
N ASP A 13 -7.17 6.12 -0.86
CA ASP A 13 -7.31 7.55 -1.11
C ASP A 13 -7.41 8.29 0.23
N VAL A 14 -6.64 9.37 0.37
CA VAL A 14 -6.60 10.23 1.55
C VAL A 14 -7.10 11.60 1.15
N GLU A 15 -8.22 12.01 1.73
CA GLU A 15 -8.88 13.27 1.40
C GLU A 15 -9.14 14.11 2.65
N LEU A 16 -8.89 15.42 2.52
CA LEU A 16 -9.30 16.41 3.50
C LEU A 16 -10.54 17.11 2.97
N ASN A 17 -11.67 16.96 3.68
CA ASN A 17 -12.88 17.71 3.37
C ASN A 17 -12.67 19.16 3.81
N THR A 18 -12.90 20.10 2.88
CA THR A 18 -12.71 21.54 3.09
C THR A 18 -13.66 22.12 4.12
N SER A 19 -14.85 21.52 4.28
CA SER A 19 -15.87 21.98 5.23
C SER A 19 -15.44 21.91 6.71
N ASP A 20 -14.48 21.05 7.05
CA ASP A 20 -13.89 21.00 8.40
C ASP A 20 -12.89 22.15 8.66
N LEU A 21 -12.26 22.66 7.60
CA LEU A 21 -11.28 23.75 7.65
C LEU A 21 -11.97 25.13 7.59
N ASP A 22 -13.07 25.22 6.85
CA ASP A 22 -13.85 26.44 6.69
C ASP A 22 -14.41 26.95 8.02
N ARG A 23 -14.63 26.07 9.01
CA ARG A 23 -15.12 26.48 10.34
C ARG A 23 -14.04 26.99 11.31
N LEU A 24 -12.75 26.70 11.06
CA LEU A 24 -11.70 26.91 12.06
C LEU A 24 -10.82 28.14 11.83
N GLU A 25 -10.74 28.71 10.61
CA GLU A 25 -9.69 29.71 10.30
C GLU A 25 -10.08 30.81 9.29
N LEU A 26 -11.36 31.02 8.99
CA LEU A 26 -11.76 31.92 7.88
C LEU A 26 -11.47 33.43 8.08
N SER A 27 -10.89 33.88 9.20
CA SER A 27 -10.54 35.29 9.39
C SER A 27 -9.04 35.62 9.40
N VAL A 28 -8.12 34.64 9.44
CA VAL A 28 -6.67 34.91 9.62
C VAL A 28 -5.79 34.29 8.54
N LEU A 29 -6.10 33.09 8.03
CA LEU A 29 -5.23 32.41 7.07
C LEU A 29 -5.59 32.69 5.61
N SER A 30 -4.56 32.92 4.78
CA SER A 30 -4.74 33.05 3.34
C SER A 30 -5.15 31.72 2.67
N PRO A 31 -5.91 31.74 1.56
CA PRO A 31 -6.25 30.53 0.81
C PRO A 31 -5.04 29.71 0.35
N ALA A 32 -3.90 30.39 0.10
CA ALA A 32 -2.65 29.74 -0.26
C ALA A 32 -2.03 28.98 0.93
N ALA A 33 -2.16 29.50 2.15
CA ALA A 33 -1.71 28.81 3.37
C ALA A 33 -2.56 27.56 3.60
N ILE A 34 -3.88 27.64 3.46
CA ILE A 34 -4.80 26.50 3.62
C ILE A 34 -4.44 25.36 2.65
N LYS A 35 -4.24 25.67 1.35
CA LYS A 35 -3.83 24.67 0.36
C LYS A 35 -2.49 24.01 0.70
N ARG A 36 -1.54 24.79 1.24
CA ARG A 36 -0.23 24.28 1.67
C ARG A 36 -0.35 23.34 2.86
N ILE A 37 -1.14 23.72 3.87
CA ILE A 37 -1.44 22.89 5.04
C ILE A 37 -2.06 21.57 4.61
N GLN A 38 -3.10 21.62 3.77
CA GLN A 38 -3.78 20.43 3.26
C GLN A 38 -2.82 19.49 2.51
N SER A 39 -2.08 20.03 1.54
CA SER A 39 -1.11 19.24 0.75
C SER A 39 -0.06 18.59 1.64
N ARG A 40 0.45 19.34 2.63
CA ARG A 40 1.46 18.84 3.56
C ARG A 40 0.90 17.78 4.49
N ALA A 41 -0.28 18.00 5.08
CA ALA A 41 -0.94 17.03 5.94
C ALA A 41 -1.20 15.70 5.20
N ILE A 42 -1.66 15.77 3.95
CA ILE A 42 -1.89 14.60 3.10
C ILE A 42 -0.56 13.89 2.75
N ASN A 43 0.48 14.63 2.35
CA ASN A 43 1.78 14.05 2.03
C ASN A 43 2.43 13.37 3.24
N GLU A 44 2.38 14.01 4.42
CA GLU A 44 2.87 13.41 5.65
C GLU A 44 2.06 12.14 5.97
N THR A 45 0.73 12.18 5.83
CA THR A 45 -0.19 11.05 6.11
C THR A 45 0.06 9.87 5.18
N THR A 46 0.09 10.10 3.87
CA THR A 46 0.36 9.05 2.89
C THR A 46 1.76 8.42 3.07
N ALA A 47 2.78 9.21 3.45
CA ALA A 47 4.11 8.70 3.79
C ALA A 47 4.09 7.81 5.06
N TRP A 48 3.31 8.21 6.07
CA TRP A 48 3.11 7.42 7.29
C TRP A 48 2.38 6.11 7.00
N ILE A 49 1.32 6.13 6.18
CA ILE A 49 0.58 4.93 5.77
C ILE A 49 1.51 3.96 5.04
N LYS A 50 2.28 4.44 4.05
CA LYS A 50 3.29 3.64 3.35
C LYS A 50 4.27 2.97 4.34
N SER A 51 4.75 3.73 5.32
CA SER A 51 5.69 3.24 6.33
C SER A 51 5.06 2.16 7.23
N ARG A 52 3.80 2.34 7.62
CA ARG A 52 3.03 1.36 8.40
C ARG A 52 2.76 0.08 7.61
N LEU A 53 2.29 0.19 6.37
CA LEU A 53 2.08 -0.94 5.48
C LEU A 53 3.37 -1.77 5.32
N LEU A 54 4.51 -1.13 5.06
CA LEU A 54 5.79 -1.83 4.91
C LEU A 54 6.33 -2.46 6.21
N ARG A 55 5.77 -2.08 7.37
CA ARG A 55 6.09 -2.66 8.67
C ARG A 55 5.20 -3.87 8.98
N GLU A 56 3.91 -3.79 8.64
CA GLU A 56 2.91 -4.80 9.02
C GLU A 56 2.74 -5.91 7.98
N LEU A 57 2.86 -5.59 6.68
CA LEU A 57 2.69 -6.57 5.60
C LEU A 57 3.66 -7.77 5.68
N PRO A 58 4.95 -7.61 6.04
CA PRO A 58 5.85 -8.78 6.16
C PRO A 58 5.34 -9.80 7.17
N SER A 59 4.88 -9.36 8.34
CA SER A 59 4.35 -10.24 9.39
C SER A 59 3.01 -10.87 8.99
N ALA A 60 2.14 -10.11 8.30
CA ALA A 60 0.85 -10.62 7.86
C ALA A 60 0.96 -11.62 6.69
N THR A 61 1.91 -11.42 5.79
CA THR A 61 2.04 -12.22 4.56
C THR A 61 3.12 -13.29 4.63
N GLY A 62 4.04 -13.23 5.59
CA GLY A 62 5.26 -14.04 5.63
C GLY A 62 6.31 -13.66 4.58
N LEU A 63 6.06 -12.60 3.80
CA LEU A 63 6.94 -12.21 2.71
C LEU A 63 8.03 -11.25 3.18
N PRO A 64 9.27 -11.36 2.66
CA PRO A 64 10.33 -10.41 2.96
C PRO A 64 9.95 -8.99 2.51
N ARG A 65 10.32 -7.98 3.32
CA ARG A 65 10.08 -6.56 3.03
C ARG A 65 10.58 -6.14 1.63
N LYS A 66 11.71 -6.69 1.16
CA LYS A 66 12.28 -6.38 -0.17
C LYS A 66 11.31 -6.71 -1.33
N ASN A 67 10.49 -7.75 -1.19
CA ASN A 67 9.50 -8.16 -2.19
C ASN A 67 8.25 -7.26 -2.18
N LEU A 68 8.03 -6.51 -1.09
CA LEU A 68 6.89 -5.63 -0.88
C LEU A 68 7.22 -4.15 -1.16
N LEU A 69 8.49 -3.74 -1.08
CA LEU A 69 8.91 -2.35 -1.29
C LEU A 69 8.42 -1.76 -2.62
N GLY A 70 8.58 -2.51 -3.73
CA GLY A 70 8.14 -2.06 -5.05
C GLY A 70 6.61 -2.05 -5.24
N ARG A 71 5.88 -2.62 -4.28
CA ARG A 71 4.42 -2.81 -4.30
C ARG A 71 3.68 -1.80 -3.44
N VAL A 72 4.36 -1.02 -2.60
CA VAL A 72 3.73 0.07 -1.85
C VAL A 72 4.27 1.40 -2.36
N ARG A 73 3.43 2.13 -3.10
CA ARG A 73 3.80 3.41 -3.72
C ARG A 73 2.94 4.52 -3.17
N GLN A 74 3.58 5.66 -2.92
CA GLN A 74 2.92 6.88 -2.50
C GLN A 74 2.78 7.80 -3.71
N GLY A 75 1.57 8.27 -3.98
CA GLY A 75 1.30 9.42 -4.82
C GLY A 75 1.27 10.68 -3.97
N MET A 76 1.88 11.74 -4.45
CA MET A 76 1.85 13.05 -3.79
C MET A 76 0.45 13.65 -3.85
N ALA A 77 0.18 14.54 -2.89
CA ALA A 77 -1.03 15.35 -2.85
C ALA A 77 -1.17 16.13 -4.16
N SER A 78 -2.33 15.99 -4.81
CA SER A 78 -2.67 16.70 -6.03
C SER A 78 -4.11 17.18 -5.95
N ALA A 79 -4.35 18.38 -6.49
CA ALA A 79 -5.70 18.90 -6.64
C ALA A 79 -6.39 18.17 -7.79
N ASN A 80 -7.58 17.65 -7.55
CA ASN A 80 -8.43 17.10 -8.60
C ASN A 80 -9.19 18.22 -9.34
N LEU A 81 -10.00 17.84 -10.34
CA LEU A 81 -10.81 18.76 -11.14
C LEU A 81 -11.77 19.64 -10.31
N ASN A 82 -12.14 19.19 -9.11
CA ASN A 82 -13.01 19.92 -8.18
C ASN A 82 -12.22 20.71 -7.12
N ALA A 83 -10.91 20.91 -7.32
CA ALA A 83 -10.00 21.56 -6.39
C ALA A 83 -9.87 20.88 -5.01
N ILE A 84 -10.33 19.64 -4.87
CA ILE A 84 -10.11 18.82 -3.67
C ILE A 84 -8.70 18.26 -3.73
N ILE A 85 -7.92 18.49 -2.67
CA ILE A 85 -6.56 17.95 -2.56
C ILE A 85 -6.67 16.52 -2.05
N THR A 86 -6.14 15.59 -2.84
CA THR A 86 -6.19 14.16 -2.57
C THR A 86 -4.79 13.57 -2.66
N GLY A 87 -4.48 12.59 -1.80
CA GLY A 87 -3.25 11.80 -1.88
C GLY A 87 -3.59 10.33 -2.00
N LYS A 88 -2.72 9.57 -2.67
CA LYS A 88 -2.98 8.15 -2.93
C LYS A 88 -1.86 7.28 -2.40
N VAL A 89 -2.21 6.14 -1.82
CA VAL A 89 -1.26 5.07 -1.51
C VAL A 89 -1.67 3.83 -2.30
N TRP A 90 -0.86 3.46 -3.29
CA TRP A 90 -1.05 2.26 -4.08
C TRP A 90 -0.40 1.05 -3.41
N LEU A 91 -1.16 -0.03 -3.30
CA LEU A 91 -0.76 -1.32 -2.79
C LEU A 91 -0.97 -2.39 -3.86
N GLY A 92 0.13 -2.87 -4.44
CA GLY A 92 0.11 -3.88 -5.49
C GLY A 92 -0.31 -5.25 -4.96
N ILE A 93 -1.61 -5.56 -5.06
CA ILE A 93 -2.24 -6.82 -4.63
C ILE A 93 -1.98 -8.04 -5.54
N LYS A 94 -1.26 -7.86 -6.66
CA LYS A 94 -0.96 -8.96 -7.58
C LYS A 94 -0.15 -10.05 -6.85
N PRO A 95 -0.41 -11.34 -7.09
CA PRO A 95 0.39 -12.42 -6.53
C PRO A 95 1.90 -12.23 -6.79
N ILE A 96 2.72 -12.72 -5.86
CA ILE A 96 4.17 -12.73 -6.00
C ILE A 96 4.56 -14.08 -6.59
N ASP A 97 5.37 -14.06 -7.65
CA ASP A 97 5.94 -15.28 -8.20
C ASP A 97 6.79 -15.98 -7.15
N ALA A 98 6.58 -17.29 -6.98
CA ALA A 98 7.38 -18.11 -6.07
C ALA A 98 8.88 -18.02 -6.40
N MET A 99 9.23 -17.84 -7.69
CA MET A 99 10.63 -17.72 -8.12
C MET A 99 11.28 -16.37 -7.73
N ALA A 100 10.49 -15.37 -7.34
CA ALA A 100 11.01 -14.10 -6.79
C ALA A 100 11.35 -14.21 -5.29
N LEU A 101 11.02 -15.33 -4.66
CA LEU A 101 11.37 -15.63 -3.28
C LEU A 101 12.75 -16.29 -3.21
N LYS A 102 13.21 -16.57 -1.98
CA LYS A 102 14.44 -17.33 -1.78
C LYS A 102 14.21 -18.74 -2.32
N ASP A 103 15.06 -19.18 -3.24
CA ASP A 103 15.05 -20.55 -3.73
C ASP A 103 15.58 -21.49 -2.63
N GLU A 104 14.76 -22.43 -2.19
CA GLU A 104 15.10 -23.41 -1.15
C GLU A 104 15.17 -24.84 -1.72
N GLY A 105 14.82 -25.03 -2.99
CA GLY A 105 14.92 -26.33 -3.67
C GLY A 105 13.68 -27.22 -3.55
N ALA A 106 13.81 -28.42 -4.12
CA ALA A 106 12.77 -29.45 -4.06
C ALA A 106 12.76 -30.15 -2.71
N ILE A 107 11.58 -30.41 -2.16
CA ILE A 107 11.39 -31.13 -0.91
C ILE A 107 10.21 -32.09 -1.04
N ASP A 108 10.42 -33.36 -0.66
CA ASP A 108 9.45 -34.45 -0.77
C ASP A 108 8.75 -34.47 -2.14
N SER A 109 7.42 -34.28 -2.12
CA SER A 109 6.54 -34.24 -3.30
C SER A 109 6.29 -32.83 -3.84
N GLY A 110 7.15 -31.86 -3.53
CA GLY A 110 6.96 -30.47 -3.94
C GLY A 110 8.24 -29.62 -3.94
N TYR A 111 8.04 -28.31 -3.77
CA TYR A 111 9.12 -27.32 -3.85
C TYR A 111 8.97 -26.29 -2.74
N MET A 112 10.08 -25.85 -2.17
CA MET A 112 10.10 -24.83 -1.13
C MET A 112 10.66 -23.52 -1.69
N ALA A 113 9.99 -22.40 -1.42
CA ALA A 113 10.55 -21.08 -1.73
C ALA A 113 10.11 -20.02 -0.70
N GLY A 114 11.09 -19.38 -0.08
CA GLY A 114 10.90 -18.31 0.90
C GLY A 114 9.97 -18.67 2.05
N GLY A 115 10.07 -19.89 2.58
CA GLY A 115 9.17 -20.38 3.63
C GLY A 115 7.83 -20.94 3.14
N PHE A 116 7.53 -20.92 1.83
CA PHE A 116 6.28 -21.45 1.28
C PHE A 116 6.48 -22.80 0.61
N TYR A 117 5.65 -23.76 0.99
CA TYR A 117 5.60 -25.08 0.37
C TYR A 117 4.61 -25.13 -0.79
N PHE A 118 5.10 -25.50 -1.97
CA PHE A 118 4.33 -25.69 -3.18
C PHE A 118 4.22 -27.18 -3.49
N LYS A 119 3.10 -27.78 -3.09
CA LYS A 119 2.81 -29.20 -3.36
C LYS A 119 2.81 -29.50 -4.86
N GLY A 120 3.53 -30.54 -5.26
CA GLY A 120 3.73 -30.90 -6.68
C GLY A 120 4.52 -29.87 -7.48
N GLY A 121 5.13 -28.91 -6.79
CA GLY A 121 5.96 -27.87 -7.37
C GLY A 121 7.28 -28.42 -7.89
N PHE A 122 7.76 -27.87 -9.00
CA PHE A 122 9.10 -28.11 -9.53
C PHE A 122 9.61 -26.87 -10.25
N LYS A 123 10.92 -26.64 -10.18
CA LYS A 123 11.58 -25.58 -10.94
C LYS A 123 11.83 -26.04 -12.37
N ALA A 124 11.47 -25.21 -13.34
CA ALA A 124 11.72 -25.49 -14.75
C ALA A 124 12.02 -24.21 -15.53
N VAL A 125 12.66 -24.37 -16.68
CA VAL A 125 12.87 -23.32 -17.67
C VAL A 125 11.92 -23.58 -18.83
N THR A 126 11.14 -22.58 -19.20
CA THR A 126 10.24 -22.63 -20.35
C THR A 126 11.01 -22.53 -21.66
N LYS A 127 10.41 -22.93 -22.79
CA LYS A 127 11.04 -22.79 -24.12
C LYS A 127 11.43 -21.35 -24.46
N SER A 128 10.73 -20.37 -23.90
CA SER A 128 11.04 -18.94 -24.06
C SER A 128 12.15 -18.44 -23.10
N GLY A 129 12.80 -19.34 -22.36
CA GLY A 129 13.91 -19.01 -21.45
C GLY A 129 13.50 -18.52 -20.05
N HIS A 130 12.21 -18.42 -19.73
CA HIS A 130 11.79 -18.02 -18.39
C HIS A 130 11.87 -19.18 -17.40
N THR A 131 12.60 -18.97 -16.31
CA THR A 131 12.64 -19.87 -15.14
C THR A 131 11.50 -19.56 -14.19
N GLY A 132 10.85 -20.60 -13.68
CA GLY A 132 9.81 -20.46 -12.66
C GLY A 132 9.58 -21.73 -11.88
N ILE A 133 8.81 -21.61 -10.80
CA ILE A 133 8.25 -22.76 -10.08
C ILE A 133 6.87 -23.05 -10.67
N PHE A 134 6.67 -24.30 -11.09
CA PHE A 134 5.45 -24.76 -11.72
C PHE A 134 4.88 -25.96 -10.98
N ALA A 135 3.58 -26.19 -11.09
CA ALA A 135 2.97 -27.47 -10.75
C ALA A 135 2.10 -27.97 -11.89
N ARG A 136 1.96 -29.29 -12.03
CA ARG A 136 1.06 -29.89 -13.02
C ARG A 136 -0.39 -29.69 -12.57
N LYS A 137 -1.30 -29.37 -13.50
CA LYS A 137 -2.74 -29.31 -13.19
C LYS A 137 -3.38 -30.70 -13.06
N SER A 138 -2.80 -31.71 -13.71
CA SER A 138 -3.30 -33.09 -13.70
C SER A 138 -2.13 -34.07 -13.65
N LYS A 139 -2.43 -35.38 -13.66
CA LYS A 139 -1.43 -36.45 -13.78
C LYS A 139 -0.65 -36.39 -15.10
N ALA A 140 -1.25 -35.80 -16.15
CA ALA A 140 -0.58 -35.63 -17.44
C ALA A 140 0.59 -34.64 -17.33
N ARG A 141 1.60 -34.78 -18.19
CA ARG A 141 2.78 -33.90 -18.16
C ARG A 141 2.43 -32.42 -18.36
N LEU A 142 1.40 -32.15 -19.15
CA LEU A 142 0.85 -30.83 -19.40
C LEU A 142 -0.66 -30.88 -19.11
N PRO A 143 -1.29 -29.74 -18.76
CA PRO A 143 -0.73 -28.40 -18.62
C PRO A 143 -0.07 -28.13 -17.25
N ILE A 144 0.95 -27.27 -17.26
CA ILE A 144 1.66 -26.78 -16.07
C ILE A 144 1.17 -25.37 -15.71
N ARG A 145 1.15 -25.03 -14.42
CA ARG A 145 0.75 -23.73 -13.89
C ARG A 145 1.88 -23.13 -13.07
N ARG A 146 2.19 -21.86 -13.32
CA ARG A 146 3.14 -21.09 -12.50
C ARG A 146 2.59 -20.90 -11.09
N GLN A 147 3.43 -21.17 -10.09
CA GLN A 147 3.08 -21.05 -8.68
C GLN A 147 3.37 -19.64 -8.17
N ASN A 148 2.44 -19.08 -7.41
CA ASN A 148 2.52 -17.74 -6.87
C ASN A 148 1.98 -17.71 -5.42
N VAL A 149 2.48 -16.79 -4.62
CA VAL A 149 1.94 -16.46 -3.30
C VAL A 149 0.91 -15.35 -3.45
N ARG A 150 -0.32 -15.60 -2.99
CA ARG A 150 -1.40 -14.61 -2.94
C ARG A 150 -1.21 -13.70 -1.74
N ILE A 151 -1.41 -12.40 -1.94
CA ILE A 151 -1.21 -11.36 -0.92
C ILE A 151 -2.45 -10.49 -0.70
N ASP A 152 -3.47 -10.66 -1.53
CA ASP A 152 -4.66 -9.83 -1.61
C ASP A 152 -5.46 -9.82 -0.30
N SER A 153 -5.77 -10.98 0.25
CA SER A 153 -6.55 -11.08 1.51
C SER A 153 -5.84 -10.41 2.69
N PHE A 154 -4.57 -10.74 2.90
CA PHE A 154 -3.75 -10.21 3.99
C PHE A 154 -3.51 -8.70 3.84
N ALA A 155 -3.26 -8.23 2.61
CA ALA A 155 -3.11 -6.82 2.31
C ALA A 155 -4.37 -6.02 2.68
N ASN A 156 -5.55 -6.53 2.30
CA ASN A 156 -6.82 -5.88 2.55
C ASN A 156 -7.15 -5.79 4.04
N GLU A 157 -6.84 -6.83 4.80
CA GLU A 157 -7.02 -6.83 6.25
C GLU A 157 -6.13 -5.79 6.94
N VAL A 158 -4.85 -5.71 6.57
CA VAL A 158 -3.93 -4.70 7.10
C VAL A 158 -4.42 -3.29 6.76
N VAL A 159 -4.87 -3.06 5.52
CA VAL A 159 -5.43 -1.77 5.11
C VAL A 159 -6.65 -1.39 5.95
N ARG A 160 -7.62 -2.30 6.12
CA ARG A 160 -8.84 -2.05 6.91
C ARG A 160 -8.53 -1.63 8.34
N ARG A 161 -7.55 -2.26 8.98
CA ARG A 161 -7.10 -1.91 10.33
C ARG A 161 -6.37 -0.55 10.39
N LEU A 162 -5.70 -0.16 9.32
CA LEU A 162 -4.94 1.09 9.26
C LEU A 162 -5.81 2.32 8.99
N ILE A 163 -6.97 2.18 8.33
CA ILE A 163 -7.88 3.30 8.01
C ILE A 163 -8.18 4.20 9.22
N PRO A 164 -8.70 3.69 10.36
CA PRO A 164 -9.05 4.56 11.49
C PRO A 164 -7.82 5.25 12.10
N GLN A 165 -6.67 4.58 12.11
CA GLN A 165 -5.42 5.19 12.59
C GLN A 165 -4.94 6.29 11.64
N ALA A 166 -5.07 6.06 10.33
CA ALA A 166 -4.69 7.03 9.32
C ALA A 166 -5.56 8.29 9.40
N GLU A 167 -6.86 8.16 9.68
CA GLU A 167 -7.77 9.28 9.89
C GLU A 167 -7.35 10.12 11.11
N GLN A 168 -7.06 9.45 12.23
CA GLN A 168 -6.56 10.12 13.43
C GLN A 168 -5.24 10.85 13.17
N GLN A 169 -4.32 10.25 12.42
CA GLN A 169 -3.04 10.88 12.06
C GLN A 169 -3.24 12.09 11.15
N LEU A 170 -4.18 12.02 10.20
CA LEU A 170 -4.51 13.12 9.32
C LEU A 170 -5.06 14.30 10.13
N SER A 171 -6.01 14.05 11.04
CA SER A 171 -6.58 15.08 11.92
C SER A 171 -5.53 15.74 12.81
N SER A 172 -4.72 14.93 13.50
CA SER A 172 -3.66 15.44 14.38
C SER A 172 -2.63 16.30 13.63
N ARG A 173 -2.22 15.89 12.44
CA ARG A 173 -1.26 16.65 11.62
C ARG A 173 -1.84 17.94 11.08
N THR A 174 -3.10 17.90 10.69
CA THR A 174 -3.81 19.09 10.21
C THR A 174 -3.88 20.13 11.33
N GLN A 175 -4.32 19.74 12.53
CA GLN A 175 -4.35 20.62 13.71
C GLN A 175 -2.98 21.20 14.06
N ARG A 176 -1.93 20.37 14.04
CA ARG A 176 -0.55 20.82 14.28
C ARG A 176 -0.09 21.87 13.26
N LEU A 177 -0.41 21.67 11.99
CA LEU A 177 0.01 22.58 10.91
C LEU A 177 -0.77 23.89 10.92
N ILE A 178 -2.05 23.84 11.28
CA ILE A 178 -2.90 25.01 11.56
C ILE A 178 -2.25 25.85 12.67
N GLY A 179 -1.99 25.26 13.84
CA GLY A 179 -1.39 25.99 14.96
C GLY A 179 -0.06 26.66 14.58
N PHE A 180 0.79 25.96 13.81
CA PHE A 180 2.04 26.51 13.30
C PHE A 180 1.86 27.71 12.36
N GLU A 181 0.90 27.66 11.43
CA GLU A 181 0.67 28.77 10.50
C GLU A 181 -0.04 29.95 11.19
N LEU A 182 -0.87 29.71 12.22
CA LEU A 182 -1.43 30.77 13.06
C LEU A 182 -0.34 31.51 13.84
N GLU A 183 0.55 30.79 14.53
CA GLU A 183 1.70 31.38 15.23
C GLU A 183 2.58 32.21 14.29
N ARG A 184 2.78 31.72 13.07
CA ARG A 184 3.54 32.41 12.04
C ARG A 184 2.85 33.67 11.53
N ALA A 185 1.52 33.70 11.45
CA ALA A 185 0.77 34.87 11.02
C ALA A 185 0.69 35.96 12.09
N THR A 186 0.83 35.61 13.37
CA THR A 186 0.81 36.55 14.51
C THR A 186 2.16 37.17 14.86
N ARG A 187 3.26 36.69 14.26
CA ARG A 187 4.61 37.26 14.42
C ARG A 187 4.92 38.24 13.29
#